data_AF-A0A4U7J876-F1
#
_entry.id   AF-A0A4U7J876-F1
#
_cell.length_a   1.000
_cell.length_b   1.000
_cell.length_c   1.000
_cell.angle_alpha   90.00
_cell.angle_beta   90.00
_cell.angle_gamma   90.00
#
_symmetry.space_group_name_H-M   'P 1'
#
loop_
_entity.id
_entity.type
_entity.pdbx_description
1 polymer ?
#
loop_
_entity_poly.entity_id
_entity_poly.type
_entity_poly.pdbx_seq_one_letter_code
_entity_poly.pdbx_strand_id
1 'polypeptide(L)'
;MAKDGTNRGGARIGSGQKKKALIDKIAEGNPGKRKLEVIEFKNTAELQGQEMPQPRAMLSAVQKDGKTLVASEIYELTWKWLEERGCAHLVLPQLLERYAMSAARWIQCEEAISEFGFLAKHPTTGNAIQSPYVSMSHNFMSQTNRLWMEIYQIVRENCATEYSGTNPQDDVMERLLTARRGK
;
A
#
# COMPACT_ATOMS: atom_id res chain seq x y z
N MET A 1 8.59 16.65 -26.87
CA MET A 1 9.29 17.86 -27.36
C MET A 1 8.33 18.69 -28.19
N ALA A 2 8.18 19.97 -27.87
CA ALA A 2 7.48 20.90 -28.76
C ALA A 2 8.36 21.24 -29.99
N LYS A 3 7.74 21.78 -31.04
CA LYS A 3 8.40 22.12 -32.32
C LYS A 3 9.57 23.12 -32.20
N ASP A 4 9.71 23.79 -31.06
CA ASP A 4 10.76 24.76 -30.74
C ASP A 4 11.86 24.20 -29.81
N GLY A 5 11.88 22.89 -29.57
CA GLY A 5 12.91 22.24 -28.75
C GLY A 5 12.79 22.51 -27.24
N THR A 6 11.80 23.29 -26.79
CA THR A 6 11.61 23.55 -25.36
C THR A 6 10.74 22.47 -24.72
N ASN A 7 11.21 21.90 -23.60
CA ASN A 7 10.45 20.96 -22.79
C ASN A 7 9.42 21.72 -21.95
N ARG A 8 8.32 22.15 -22.58
CA ARG A 8 7.18 22.85 -21.93
C ARG A 8 6.27 21.93 -21.11
N GLY A 9 6.81 20.85 -20.54
CA GLY A 9 6.12 20.04 -19.55
C GLY A 9 6.69 20.36 -18.19
N GLY A 10 5.90 21.02 -17.32
CA GLY A 10 6.28 21.18 -15.91
C GLY A 10 6.55 19.82 -15.25
N ALA A 11 7.29 19.83 -14.14
CA ALA A 11 7.58 18.63 -13.38
C ALA A 11 6.28 17.86 -13.09
N ARG A 12 6.11 16.70 -13.71
CA ARG A 12 4.99 15.79 -13.42
C ARG A 12 5.28 15.13 -12.08
N ILE A 13 4.23 14.75 -11.34
CA ILE A 13 4.37 13.84 -10.20
C ILE A 13 5.08 12.56 -10.70
N GLY A 14 6.24 12.26 -10.12
CA GLY A 14 7.13 11.17 -10.54
C GLY A 14 8.18 11.52 -11.60
N SER A 15 8.26 12.77 -12.07
CA SER A 15 9.34 13.23 -12.94
C SER A 15 10.58 13.63 -12.13
N GLY A 16 11.76 13.24 -12.61
CA GLY A 16 13.04 13.44 -11.92
C GLY A 16 13.67 12.13 -11.43
N GLN A 17 14.91 12.20 -10.95
CA GLN A 17 15.60 11.04 -10.39
C GLN A 17 14.87 10.60 -9.12
N LYS A 18 14.47 9.32 -9.06
CA LYS A 18 13.92 8.73 -7.83
C LYS A 18 14.93 8.93 -6.70
N LYS A 19 14.47 9.43 -5.55
CA LYS A 19 15.32 9.55 -4.36
C LYS A 19 15.91 8.16 -4.03
N LYS A 20 17.23 8.10 -3.81
CA LYS A 20 17.92 6.90 -3.33
C LYS A 20 17.48 6.56 -1.90
N ALA A 21 17.59 5.29 -1.51
CA ALA A 21 17.27 4.87 -0.14
C ALA A 21 18.21 5.57 0.86
N LEU A 22 17.82 5.64 2.14
CA LEU A 22 18.66 6.24 3.17
C LEU A 22 20.01 5.51 3.28
N ILE A 23 19.98 4.18 3.24
CA ILE A 23 21.15 3.29 3.29
C ILE A 23 22.13 3.59 2.16
N ASP A 24 21.64 3.65 0.92
CA ASP A 24 22.48 3.98 -0.24
C ASP A 24 23.14 5.36 -0.08
N LYS A 25 22.40 6.35 0.46
CA LYS A 25 22.94 7.70 0.69
C LYS A 25 24.02 7.71 1.77
N ILE A 26 23.87 6.87 2.81
CA ILE A 26 24.87 6.69 3.86
C ILE A 26 26.10 6.01 3.28
N ALA A 27 25.93 4.91 2.53
CA ALA A 27 27.00 4.16 1.90
C ALA A 27 27.81 4.98 0.87
N GLU A 28 27.14 5.85 0.11
CA GLU A 28 27.77 6.75 -0.87
C GLU A 28 28.41 8.00 -0.22
N GLY A 29 28.37 8.14 1.10
CA GLY A 29 28.95 9.29 1.80
C GLY A 29 28.24 10.62 1.53
N ASN A 30 26.94 10.58 1.21
CA ASN A 30 26.12 11.77 0.93
C ASN A 30 26.69 12.71 -0.16
N PRO A 31 26.78 12.25 -1.42
CA PRO A 31 27.41 13.02 -2.50
C PRO A 31 26.67 14.33 -2.81
N GLY A 32 25.38 14.41 -2.46
CA GLY A 32 24.54 15.60 -2.65
C GLY A 32 24.77 16.72 -1.65
N LYS A 33 25.61 16.53 -0.61
CA LYS A 33 25.94 17.48 0.47
C LYS A 33 24.74 18.09 1.24
N ARG A 34 23.49 17.69 0.93
CA ARG A 34 22.31 18.07 1.71
C ARG A 34 22.32 17.30 3.01
N LYS A 35 21.99 17.95 4.14
CA LYS A 35 21.90 17.26 5.43
C LYS A 35 20.97 16.06 5.28
N LEU A 36 21.51 14.85 5.43
CA LEU A 36 20.69 13.65 5.52
C LEU A 36 19.99 13.73 6.86
N GLU A 37 18.66 13.75 6.85
CA GLU A 37 17.89 13.42 8.05
C GLU A 37 18.01 11.92 8.25
N VAL A 38 19.15 11.50 8.80
CA VAL A 38 19.28 10.20 9.42
C VAL A 38 18.64 10.37 10.78
N ILE A 39 17.47 9.79 10.97
CA ILE A 39 16.87 9.65 12.30
C ILE A 39 17.70 8.59 13.03
N GLU A 40 18.85 9.02 13.54
CA GLU A 40 19.69 8.24 14.44
C GLU A 40 18.94 8.15 15.77
N PHE A 41 18.42 6.97 16.10
CA PHE A 41 17.84 6.69 17.41
C PHE A 41 18.97 6.64 18.46
N LYS A 42 19.40 7.81 18.93
CA LYS A 42 20.48 7.94 19.93
C LYS A 42 20.08 7.38 21.30
N ASN A 43 18.79 7.18 21.55
CA ASN A 43 18.24 6.64 22.80
C ASN A 43 17.34 5.41 22.52
N THR A 44 17.94 4.29 22.08
CA THR A 44 17.22 3.02 21.97
C THR A 44 16.62 2.55 23.31
N ALA A 45 17.16 3.02 24.44
CA ALA A 45 16.67 2.70 25.79
C ALA A 45 15.39 3.47 26.20
N GLU A 46 14.99 4.53 25.49
CA GLU A 46 13.83 5.38 25.84
C GLU A 46 12.71 5.37 24.79
N LEU A 47 12.81 4.52 23.77
CA LEU A 47 11.73 4.31 22.81
C LEU A 47 10.56 3.63 23.51
N GLN A 48 9.66 4.43 24.09
CA GLN A 48 8.32 3.97 24.41
C GLN A 48 7.63 3.68 23.07
N GLY A 49 7.26 2.42 22.85
CA GLY A 49 6.44 2.04 21.71
C GLY A 49 5.21 2.93 21.66
N GLN A 50 4.96 3.55 20.51
CA GLN A 50 3.72 4.31 20.33
C GLN A 50 2.58 3.29 20.36
N GLU A 51 1.56 3.50 21.18
CA GLU A 51 0.40 2.62 21.17
C GLU A 51 -0.26 2.67 19.77
N MET A 52 -0.58 1.49 19.23
CA MET A 52 -1.25 1.39 17.94
C MET A 52 -2.55 2.21 17.97
N PRO A 53 -2.74 3.18 17.05
CA PRO A 53 -3.99 3.90 16.98
C PRO A 53 -5.13 2.93 16.74
N GLN A 54 -6.22 3.09 17.50
CA GLN A 54 -7.36 2.19 17.34
C GLN A 54 -7.90 2.28 15.90
N PRO A 55 -8.03 1.14 15.19
CA PRO A 55 -8.65 1.12 13.87
C PRO A 55 -10.08 1.64 13.96
N ARG A 56 -10.48 2.50 13.02
CA ARG A 56 -11.90 2.93 12.95
C ARG A 56 -12.82 1.73 12.82
N ALA A 57 -13.97 1.78 13.49
CA ALA A 57 -14.98 0.72 13.49
C ALA A 57 -15.38 0.24 12.09
N MET A 58 -15.32 1.11 11.08
CA MET A 58 -15.63 0.75 9.69
C MET A 58 -14.66 -0.29 9.09
N LEU A 59 -13.44 -0.43 9.62
CA LEU A 59 -12.47 -1.43 9.15
C LEU A 59 -12.86 -2.87 9.55
N SER A 60 -13.69 -3.03 10.59
CA SER A 60 -14.21 -4.32 11.04
C SER A 60 -15.71 -4.49 10.76
N ALA A 61 -16.29 -3.65 9.91
CA ALA A 61 -17.72 -3.65 9.66
C ALA A 61 -18.19 -4.99 9.05
N VAL A 62 -19.27 -5.55 9.61
CA VAL A 62 -19.94 -6.74 9.08
C VAL A 62 -20.55 -6.40 7.72
N GLN A 63 -20.25 -7.21 6.72
CA GLN A 63 -20.76 -7.06 5.36
C GLN A 63 -22.10 -7.77 5.19
N LYS A 64 -22.75 -7.57 4.03
CA LYS A 64 -24.08 -8.10 3.73
C LYS A 64 -24.14 -9.65 3.83
N ASP A 65 -23.03 -10.32 3.56
CA ASP A 65 -22.88 -11.78 3.64
C ASP A 65 -22.61 -12.28 5.07
N GLY A 66 -22.60 -11.40 6.07
CA GLY A 66 -22.35 -11.72 7.48
C GLY A 66 -20.87 -11.84 7.85
N LYS A 67 -19.95 -11.74 6.88
CA LYS A 67 -18.50 -11.77 7.15
C LYS A 67 -18.00 -10.40 7.61
N THR A 68 -17.03 -10.39 8.51
CA THR A 68 -16.33 -9.16 8.90
C THR A 68 -15.34 -8.75 7.82
N LEU A 69 -15.26 -7.44 7.55
CA LEU A 69 -14.25 -6.91 6.64
C LEU A 69 -12.85 -7.16 7.21
N VAL A 70 -11.95 -7.74 6.41
CA VAL A 70 -10.56 -8.05 6.80
C VAL A 70 -9.63 -6.81 6.87
N ALA A 71 -10.19 -5.59 6.78
CA ALA A 71 -9.39 -4.37 6.76
C ALA A 71 -8.73 -4.09 8.12
N SER A 72 -9.35 -4.48 9.23
CA SER A 72 -8.74 -4.34 10.55
C SER A 72 -7.48 -5.19 10.69
N GLU A 73 -7.52 -6.45 10.26
CA GLU A 73 -6.33 -7.32 10.26
C GLU A 73 -5.19 -6.75 9.42
N ILE A 74 -5.49 -6.26 8.21
CA ILE A 74 -4.49 -5.66 7.32
C ILE A 74 -3.88 -4.41 7.96
N TYR A 75 -4.69 -3.60 8.64
CA TYR A 75 -4.22 -2.44 9.39
C TYR A 75 -3.23 -2.84 10.48
N GLU A 76 -3.59 -3.81 11.32
CA GLU A 76 -2.76 -4.28 12.43
C GLU A 76 -1.44 -4.89 11.95
N LEU A 77 -1.48 -5.74 10.93
CA LEU A 77 -0.28 -6.35 10.34
C LEU A 77 0.66 -5.28 9.77
N THR A 78 0.10 -4.32 9.03
CA THR A 78 0.89 -3.24 8.44
C THR A 78 1.46 -2.30 9.51
N TRP A 79 0.70 -2.03 10.57
CA TRP A 79 1.18 -1.22 11.68
C TRP A 79 2.33 -1.89 12.42
N LYS A 80 2.21 -3.18 12.76
CA LYS A 80 3.28 -3.96 13.39
C LYS A 80 4.55 -3.96 12.53
N TRP A 81 4.40 -4.16 11.23
CA TRP A 81 5.51 -4.09 10.28
C TRP A 81 6.21 -2.71 10.30
N LEU A 82 5.45 -1.62 10.45
CA LEU A 82 6.00 -0.27 10.59
C LEU A 82 6.66 -0.06 11.96
N GLU A 83 6.09 -0.59 13.04
CA GLU A 83 6.61 -0.47 14.41
C GLU A 83 7.95 -1.17 14.55
N GLU A 84 8.08 -2.41 14.06
CA GLU A 84 9.35 -3.17 14.01
C GLU A 84 10.49 -2.40 13.32
N ARG A 85 10.14 -1.47 12.43
CA ARG A 85 11.06 -0.65 11.64
C ARG A 85 11.21 0.77 12.18
N GLY A 86 10.62 1.06 13.34
CA GLY A 86 10.63 2.39 13.94
C GLY A 86 9.95 3.46 13.08
N CYS A 87 9.12 3.07 12.10
CA CYS A 87 8.50 3.98 11.13
C CYS A 87 7.01 4.24 11.41
N ALA A 88 6.39 3.57 12.39
CA ALA A 88 4.97 3.70 12.69
C ALA A 88 4.53 5.16 12.93
N HIS A 89 5.34 5.93 13.67
CA HIS A 89 5.07 7.34 13.97
C HIS A 89 5.19 8.28 12.75
N LEU A 90 5.85 7.84 11.68
CA LEU A 90 6.02 8.62 10.43
C LEU A 90 4.85 8.45 9.46
N VAL A 91 4.02 7.43 9.66
CA VAL A 91 2.89 7.12 8.80
C VAL A 91 1.61 7.66 9.43
N LEU A 92 0.89 8.52 8.71
CA LEU A 92 -0.39 9.03 9.19
C LEU A 92 -1.39 7.87 9.35
N PRO A 93 -2.13 7.78 10.48
CA PRO A 93 -3.11 6.71 10.69
C PRO A 93 -4.14 6.62 9.55
N GLN A 94 -4.56 7.76 8.99
CA GLN A 94 -5.49 7.81 7.87
C GLN A 94 -4.91 7.22 6.57
N LEU A 95 -3.60 7.30 6.35
CA LEU A 95 -2.96 6.67 5.20
C LEU A 95 -3.04 5.14 5.32
N LEU A 96 -2.74 4.64 6.52
CA LEU A 96 -2.79 3.23 6.86
C LEU A 96 -4.22 2.66 6.77
N GLU A 97 -5.22 3.37 7.30
CA GLU A 97 -6.64 2.99 7.19
C GLU A 97 -7.10 2.91 5.74
N ARG A 98 -6.71 3.88 4.91
CA ARG A 98 -7.07 3.90 3.47
C ARG A 98 -6.42 2.73 2.73
N TYR A 99 -5.18 2.39 3.05
CA TYR A 99 -4.48 1.25 2.48
C TYR A 99 -5.18 -0.06 2.86
N ALA A 100 -5.45 -0.25 4.15
CA ALA A 100 -6.07 -1.46 4.65
C ALA A 100 -7.49 -1.66 4.08
N MET A 101 -8.27 -0.57 3.98
CA MET A 101 -9.59 -0.57 3.34
C MET A 101 -9.50 -0.93 1.85
N SER A 102 -8.59 -0.32 1.08
CA SER A 102 -8.49 -0.62 -0.34
C SER A 102 -8.01 -2.04 -0.60
N ALA A 103 -7.08 -2.55 0.21
CA ALA A 103 -6.60 -3.93 0.13
C ALA A 103 -7.71 -4.94 0.44
N ALA A 104 -8.49 -4.73 1.50
CA ALA A 104 -9.63 -5.58 1.83
C ALA A 104 -10.70 -5.58 0.73
N ARG A 105 -11.00 -4.41 0.15
CA ARG A 105 -11.96 -4.31 -0.97
C ARG A 105 -11.45 -4.96 -2.25
N TRP A 106 -10.15 -4.95 -2.49
CA TRP A 106 -9.55 -5.68 -3.59
C TRP A 106 -9.74 -7.20 -3.42
N ILE A 107 -9.43 -7.73 -2.23
CA ILE A 107 -9.66 -9.15 -1.90
C ILE A 107 -11.11 -9.55 -2.14
N GLN A 108 -12.08 -8.75 -1.66
CA GLN A 108 -13.50 -9.01 -1.87
C GLN A 108 -13.90 -9.02 -3.35
N CYS A 109 -13.32 -8.14 -4.17
CA CYS A 109 -13.60 -8.15 -5.60
C CYS A 109 -13.06 -9.43 -6.26
N GLU A 110 -11.87 -9.90 -5.87
CA GLU A 110 -11.29 -11.15 -6.40
C GLU A 110 -12.05 -12.40 -5.93
N GLU A 111 -12.56 -12.41 -4.70
CA GLU A 111 -13.48 -13.45 -4.21
C GLU A 111 -14.78 -13.45 -5.04
N ALA A 112 -15.40 -12.29 -5.22
CA ALA A 112 -16.63 -12.16 -6.03
C ALA A 112 -16.41 -12.54 -7.50
N ILE A 113 -15.25 -12.23 -8.07
CA ILE A 113 -14.88 -12.67 -9.42
C ILE A 113 -14.73 -14.20 -9.48
N SER A 114 -14.19 -14.81 -8.43
CA SER A 114 -14.06 -16.27 -8.35
C SER A 114 -15.41 -16.96 -8.20
N GLU A 115 -16.36 -16.34 -7.48
CA GLU A 115 -17.72 -16.85 -7.29
C GLU A 115 -18.63 -16.64 -8.51
N PHE A 116 -18.64 -15.43 -9.08
CA PHE A 116 -19.59 -15.04 -10.13
C PHE A 116 -19.02 -15.06 -11.55
N GLY A 117 -17.71 -15.19 -11.68
CA GLY A 117 -17.00 -15.21 -12.96
C GLY A 117 -16.65 -13.83 -13.52
N PHE A 118 -15.77 -13.84 -14.54
CA PHE A 118 -15.23 -12.64 -15.18
C PHE A 118 -16.18 -12.00 -16.20
N LEU A 119 -17.14 -12.78 -16.73
CA LEU A 119 -18.09 -12.33 -17.74
C LEU A 119 -19.50 -12.24 -17.13
N ALA A 120 -20.18 -11.16 -17.44
CA ALA A 120 -21.59 -10.95 -17.13
C ALA A 120 -22.40 -10.75 -18.42
N LYS A 121 -23.73 -10.65 -18.31
CA LYS A 121 -24.61 -10.31 -19.44
C LYS A 121 -25.13 -8.89 -19.28
N HIS A 122 -25.17 -8.15 -20.38
CA HIS A 122 -25.76 -6.82 -20.41
C HIS A 122 -27.28 -6.93 -20.15
N PRO A 123 -27.85 -6.14 -19.21
CA PRO A 123 -29.23 -6.34 -18.75
C PRO A 123 -30.30 -6.11 -19.83
N THR A 124 -30.01 -5.30 -20.85
CA THR A 124 -30.99 -4.99 -21.92
C THR A 124 -30.70 -5.65 -23.26
N THR A 125 -29.44 -6.00 -23.55
CA THR A 125 -29.05 -6.54 -24.87
C THR A 125 -28.68 -8.01 -24.82
N GLY A 126 -28.45 -8.58 -23.62
CA GLY A 126 -28.06 -9.98 -23.44
C GLY A 126 -26.63 -10.31 -23.87
N ASN A 127 -25.91 -9.37 -24.50
CA ASN A 127 -24.53 -9.54 -24.94
C ASN A 127 -23.58 -9.72 -23.74
N ALA A 128 -22.49 -10.45 -23.96
CA ALA A 128 -21.44 -10.60 -22.96
C ALA A 128 -20.75 -9.26 -22.66
N ILE A 129 -20.58 -8.97 -21.37
CA ILE A 129 -19.85 -7.81 -20.86
C ILE A 129 -18.87 -8.26 -19.78
N GLN A 130 -17.93 -7.39 -19.42
CA GLN A 130 -17.09 -7.61 -18.25
C GLN A 130 -17.94 -7.56 -16.97
N SER A 131 -17.66 -8.45 -16.03
CA SER A 131 -18.26 -8.40 -14.69
C SER A 131 -17.92 -7.07 -13.99
N PRO A 132 -18.88 -6.41 -13.33
CA PRO A 132 -18.63 -5.16 -12.61
C PRO A 132 -17.58 -5.32 -11.50
N TYR A 133 -17.40 -6.53 -10.96
CA TYR A 133 -16.38 -6.82 -9.95
C TYR A 133 -14.95 -6.72 -10.53
N VAL A 134 -14.76 -6.97 -11.82
CA VAL A 134 -13.44 -6.86 -12.48
C VAL A 134 -13.00 -5.40 -12.57
N SER A 135 -13.90 -4.51 -12.99
CA SER A 135 -13.57 -3.07 -13.06
C SER A 135 -13.33 -2.48 -11.66
N MET A 136 -14.12 -2.89 -10.66
CA MET A 136 -13.89 -2.54 -9.25
C MET A 136 -12.56 -3.07 -8.73
N SER A 137 -12.21 -4.33 -9.02
CA SER A 137 -10.93 -4.93 -8.64
C SER A 137 -9.75 -4.10 -9.16
N HIS A 138 -9.75 -3.73 -10.44
CA HIS A 138 -8.68 -2.90 -11.02
C HIS A 138 -8.53 -1.53 -10.33
N ASN A 139 -9.63 -0.91 -9.93
CA ASN A 139 -9.62 0.36 -9.19
C ASN A 139 -8.98 0.19 -7.80
N PHE A 140 -9.41 -0.82 -7.04
CA PHE A 140 -8.86 -1.07 -5.70
C PHE A 140 -7.42 -1.58 -5.74
N MET A 141 -7.04 -2.39 -6.72
CA MET A 141 -5.65 -2.77 -6.98
C MET A 141 -4.78 -1.52 -7.18
N SER A 142 -5.20 -0.62 -8.08
CA SER A 142 -4.44 0.60 -8.37
C SER A 142 -4.32 1.51 -7.15
N GLN A 143 -5.41 1.66 -6.38
CA GLN A 143 -5.41 2.43 -5.14
C GLN A 143 -4.48 1.81 -4.09
N THR A 144 -4.56 0.50 -3.90
CA THR A 144 -3.75 -0.26 -2.93
C THR A 144 -2.27 -0.12 -3.25
N ASN A 145 -1.88 -0.36 -4.51
CA ASN A 145 -0.49 -0.21 -4.96
C ASN A 145 0.02 1.22 -4.77
N ARG A 146 -0.81 2.23 -5.04
CA ARG A 146 -0.43 3.64 -4.82
C ARG A 146 -0.18 3.95 -3.35
N LEU A 147 -1.10 3.53 -2.48
CA LEU A 147 -0.99 3.78 -1.03
C LEU A 147 0.17 2.99 -0.42
N TRP A 148 0.38 1.75 -0.88
CA TRP A 148 1.55 0.97 -0.49
C TRP A 148 2.85 1.65 -0.88
N MET A 149 2.98 2.14 -2.12
CA MET A 149 4.17 2.87 -2.54
C MET A 149 4.42 4.13 -1.70
N GLU A 150 3.37 4.81 -1.25
CA GLU A 150 3.47 5.97 -0.36
C GLU A 150 4.03 5.56 1.02
N ILE A 151 3.46 4.50 1.63
CA ILE A 151 3.94 3.93 2.90
C ILE A 151 5.38 3.42 2.78
N TYR A 152 5.66 2.62 1.75
CA TYR A 152 6.98 2.05 1.50
C TYR A 152 8.03 3.12 1.23
N GLN A 153 7.67 4.22 0.58
CA GLN A 153 8.58 5.34 0.36
C GLN A 153 8.98 6.02 1.68
N ILE A 154 8.04 6.16 2.64
CA ILE A 154 8.35 6.67 3.98
C ILE A 154 9.38 5.75 4.65
N VAL A 155 9.15 4.44 4.64
CA VAL A 155 10.10 3.48 5.23
C VAL A 155 11.46 3.55 4.54
N ARG A 156 11.50 3.54 3.20
CA ARG A 156 12.74 3.57 2.42
C ARG A 156 13.57 4.85 2.62
N GLU A 157 12.91 5.98 2.87
CA GLU A 157 13.57 7.26 3.12
C GLU A 157 14.08 7.41 4.55
N ASN A 158 13.54 6.67 5.52
CA ASN A 158 13.80 6.88 6.95
C ASN A 158 14.42 5.68 7.68
N CYS A 159 14.37 4.49 7.09
CA CYS A 159 14.89 3.27 7.70
C CYS A 159 16.34 3.02 7.24
N ALA A 160 17.25 2.84 8.21
CA ALA A 160 18.67 2.54 7.97
C ALA A 160 18.98 1.03 7.90
N THR A 161 18.00 0.17 8.14
CA THR A 161 18.15 -1.30 8.04
C THR A 161 17.79 -1.79 6.64
N GLU A 162 18.67 -2.61 6.04
CA GLU A 162 18.44 -3.19 4.72
C GLU A 162 17.20 -4.08 4.74
N TYR A 163 16.40 -3.96 3.68
CA TYR A 163 15.17 -4.72 3.49
C TYR A 163 15.46 -6.03 2.76
N SER A 164 15.22 -7.18 3.41
CA SER A 164 15.37 -8.52 2.80
C SER A 164 14.26 -9.53 3.16
N GLY A 165 13.13 -9.08 3.73
CA GLY A 165 12.05 -9.96 4.23
C GLY A 165 10.67 -9.72 3.62
N THR A 166 9.67 -10.51 4.03
CA THR A 166 8.26 -10.33 3.64
C THR A 166 7.71 -8.98 4.10
N ASN A 167 6.81 -8.41 3.30
CA ASN A 167 6.11 -7.17 3.62
C ASN A 167 4.57 -7.34 3.55
N PRO A 168 3.79 -6.42 4.16
CA PRO A 168 2.32 -6.46 4.13
C PRO A 168 1.69 -6.57 2.74
N GLN A 169 2.31 -6.02 1.70
CA GLN A 169 1.83 -6.17 0.33
C GLN A 169 2.05 -7.59 -0.22
N ASP A 170 3.11 -8.28 0.21
CA ASP A 170 3.34 -9.69 -0.12
C ASP A 170 2.26 -10.56 0.53
N ASP A 171 1.87 -10.27 1.78
CA ASP A 171 0.78 -10.99 2.47
C ASP A 171 -0.57 -10.77 1.77
N VAL A 172 -0.86 -9.54 1.32
CA VAL A 172 -2.04 -9.25 0.50
C VAL A 172 -1.98 -10.06 -0.79
N MET A 173 -0.82 -10.12 -1.45
CA MET A 173 -0.65 -10.91 -2.67
C MET A 173 -0.84 -12.41 -2.42
N GLU A 174 -0.33 -12.94 -1.31
CA GLU A 174 -0.52 -14.35 -0.92
C GLU A 174 -2.01 -14.66 -0.71
N ARG A 175 -2.74 -13.80 0.00
CA ARG A 175 -4.20 -13.91 0.18
C ARG A 175 -4.93 -13.92 -1.17
N LEU A 176 -4.51 -13.07 -2.11
CA LEU A 176 -5.09 -13.04 -3.47
C LEU A 176 -4.78 -14.29 -4.29
N LEU A 177 -3.55 -14.82 -4.18
CA LEU A 177 -3.15 -16.06 -4.88
C LEU A 177 -3.85 -17.29 -4.31
N THR A 178 -4.10 -17.32 -3.00
CA THR A 178 -4.81 -18.42 -2.33
C THR A 178 -6.31 -18.37 -2.61
N ALA A 179 -6.92 -17.18 -2.65
CA ALA A 179 -8.33 -17.01 -3.04
C ALA A 179 -8.60 -17.60 -4.45
N ARG A 180 -7.67 -17.40 -5.39
CA ARG A 180 -7.76 -17.98 -6.75
C ARG A 180 -7.64 -19.51 -6.81
N ARG A 181 -7.04 -20.15 -5.79
CA ARG A 181 -6.82 -21.60 -5.79
C ARG A 181 -8.03 -22.41 -5.35
N GLY A 182 -9.16 -21.77 -5.00
CA GLY A 182 -10.44 -22.44 -4.80
C GLY A 182 -10.40 -23.62 -3.82
N LYS A 183 -9.80 -23.41 -2.64
CA LYS A 183 -9.95 -24.38 -1.54
C LYS A 183 -11.33 -24.31 -0.92
#